data_AF-A0AAU2FVV9-F1
#
_entry.id   AF-A0AAU2FVV9-F1
#
_cell.length_a   1.000
_cell.length_b   1.000
_cell.length_c   1.000
_cell.angle_alpha   90.00
_cell.angle_beta   90.00
_cell.angle_gamma   90.00
#
_symmetry.space_group_name_H-M   'P 1'
#
loop_
_entity.id
_entity.type
_entity.pdbx_description
1 polymer ?
#
loop_
_entity_poly.entity_id
_entity_poly.type
_entity_poly.pdbx_seq_one_letter_code
_entity_poly.pdbx_strand_id
1 'polypeptide(L)'
;MERACAELAGSAPAETVRVHRGPKTAVYRVRLADGRPVVVKLFAADTTHGAADEARLLTAVAAAGRVRVPAVIGYGPVPGLAVSALVTADAGTSTLGDAVRAGQMPRPAALLRLALLMAAFHSTKAPAGVPLAPGIGQQVSALAAHCPRQVFVRLAPALDSAQARKLCSSREPLRSADPASARERL
;
A
#
# COMPACT_ATOMS: atom_id res chain seq x y z
N MET A 1 -9.01 -23.22 -0.30
CA MET A 1 -7.55 -22.97 -0.22
C MET A 1 -6.82 -24.04 -1.00
N GLU A 2 -6.95 -25.33 -0.65
CA GLU A 2 -6.31 -26.44 -1.37
C GLU A 2 -6.58 -26.42 -2.88
N ARG A 3 -7.85 -26.35 -3.27
CA ARG A 3 -8.24 -26.19 -4.69
C ARG A 3 -7.62 -24.96 -5.36
N ALA A 4 -7.55 -23.83 -4.66
CA ALA A 4 -6.92 -22.64 -5.24
C ALA A 4 -5.43 -22.85 -5.50
N CYS A 5 -4.73 -23.59 -4.64
CA CYS A 5 -3.31 -23.92 -4.84
C CYS A 5 -3.13 -24.86 -6.04
N ALA A 6 -3.91 -25.94 -6.09
CA ALA A 6 -3.85 -26.90 -7.19
C ALA A 6 -4.15 -26.24 -8.54
N GLU A 7 -5.26 -25.49 -8.62
CA GLU A 7 -5.78 -24.95 -9.88
C GLU A 7 -5.04 -23.69 -10.35
N LEU A 8 -4.62 -22.82 -9.42
CA LEU A 8 -4.03 -21.52 -9.77
C LEU A 8 -2.51 -21.46 -9.58
N ALA A 9 -1.92 -22.39 -8.81
CA ALA A 9 -0.47 -22.47 -8.62
C ALA A 9 0.14 -23.76 -9.18
N GLY A 10 -0.68 -24.72 -9.61
CA GLY A 10 -0.24 -26.00 -10.18
C GLY A 10 0.33 -26.98 -9.16
N SER A 11 0.10 -26.77 -7.86
CA SER A 11 0.64 -27.63 -6.81
C SER A 11 -0.25 -27.65 -5.57
N ALA A 12 -0.37 -28.81 -4.93
CA ALA A 12 -1.11 -28.96 -3.68
C ALA A 12 -0.38 -28.26 -2.52
N PRO A 13 -1.08 -27.82 -1.46
CA PRO A 13 -0.43 -27.32 -0.27
C PRO A 13 0.20 -28.47 0.54
N ALA A 14 1.43 -28.28 1.01
CA ALA A 14 2.08 -29.14 2.01
C ALA A 14 1.87 -28.59 3.44
N GLU A 15 1.98 -27.26 3.61
CA GLU A 15 1.72 -26.59 4.88
C GLU A 15 0.85 -25.37 4.66
N THR A 16 -0.02 -25.05 5.61
CA THR A 16 -0.85 -23.84 5.54
C THR A 16 -0.97 -23.16 6.89
N VAL A 17 -0.75 -21.86 6.89
CA VAL A 17 -0.96 -20.98 8.04
C VAL A 17 -1.97 -19.90 7.64
N ARG A 18 -3.09 -19.83 8.36
CA ARG A 18 -4.06 -18.75 8.17
C ARG A 18 -3.56 -17.47 8.82
N VAL A 19 -3.33 -16.44 8.02
CA VAL A 19 -2.86 -15.12 8.48
C VAL A 19 -4.03 -14.21 8.86
N HIS A 20 -5.12 -14.28 8.11
CA HIS A 20 -6.29 -13.43 8.34
C HIS A 20 -7.58 -14.16 7.97
N ARG A 21 -8.66 -13.84 8.69
CA ARG A 21 -10.03 -14.24 8.36
C ARG A 21 -10.97 -13.07 8.65
N GLY A 22 -11.56 -12.53 7.60
CA GLY A 22 -12.64 -11.55 7.67
C GLY A 22 -13.94 -12.12 7.09
N PRO A 23 -15.02 -11.34 7.11
CA PRO A 23 -16.32 -11.76 6.58
C PRO A 23 -16.31 -12.06 5.08
N LYS A 24 -15.54 -11.28 4.31
CA LYS A 24 -15.50 -11.38 2.84
C LYS A 24 -14.14 -11.80 2.26
N THR A 25 -13.12 -11.88 3.09
CA THR A 25 -11.76 -12.21 2.66
C THR A 25 -11.06 -13.12 3.66
N ALA A 26 -10.15 -13.95 3.18
CA ALA A 26 -9.26 -14.74 4.02
C ALA A 26 -7.87 -14.81 3.38
N VAL A 27 -6.83 -14.77 4.20
CA VAL A 27 -5.43 -14.80 3.74
C VAL A 27 -4.71 -15.97 4.37
N TYR A 28 -4.03 -16.75 3.54
CA TYR A 28 -3.25 -17.91 3.94
C TYR A 28 -1.82 -17.75 3.42
N ARG A 29 -0.86 -18.15 4.24
CA ARG A 29 0.50 -18.45 3.80
C ARG A 29 0.61 -19.95 3.64
N VAL A 30 1.13 -20.37 2.51
CA VAL A 30 1.13 -21.77 2.09
C VAL A 30 2.52 -22.15 1.64
N ARG A 31 3.03 -23.28 2.12
CA ARG A 31 4.14 -23.98 1.48
C ARG A 31 3.51 -24.99 0.51
N LEU A 32 3.77 -24.84 -0.79
CA LEU A 32 3.34 -25.81 -1.79
C LEU A 32 4.17 -27.10 -1.69
N ALA A 33 3.63 -28.20 -2.19
CA ALA A 33 4.30 -29.51 -2.17
C ALA A 33 5.61 -29.52 -2.98
N ASP A 34 5.74 -28.64 -3.96
CA ASP A 34 6.99 -28.40 -4.70
C ASP A 34 7.99 -27.50 -3.96
N GLY A 35 7.70 -27.11 -2.72
CA GLY A 35 8.54 -26.28 -1.88
C GLY A 35 8.39 -24.78 -2.06
N ARG A 36 7.62 -24.28 -3.04
CA ARG A 36 7.42 -22.84 -3.24
C ARG A 36 6.58 -22.22 -2.10
N PRO A 37 7.03 -21.11 -1.47
CA PRO A 37 6.21 -20.37 -0.53
C PRO A 37 5.30 -19.37 -1.26
N VAL A 38 4.00 -19.43 -0.99
CA VAL A 38 2.99 -18.57 -1.62
C VAL A 38 2.04 -17.96 -0.59
N VAL A 39 1.41 -16.86 -0.97
CA VAL A 39 0.26 -16.28 -0.25
C VAL A 39 -0.98 -16.51 -1.10
N VAL A 40 -2.03 -17.02 -0.47
CA VAL A 40 -3.35 -17.21 -1.10
C VAL A 40 -4.35 -16.29 -0.41
N LYS A 41 -4.90 -15.34 -1.16
CA LYS A 41 -6.00 -14.49 -0.71
C LYS A 41 -7.29 -14.92 -1.38
N LEU A 42 -8.30 -15.26 -0.57
CA LEU A 42 -9.64 -15.63 -1.01
C LEU A 42 -10.58 -14.45 -0.85
N PHE A 43 -11.52 -14.32 -1.79
CA PHE A 43 -12.54 -13.28 -1.84
C PHE A 43 -13.91 -13.92 -2.04
N ALA A 44 -14.89 -13.52 -1.26
CA ALA A 44 -16.28 -13.88 -1.47
C ALA A 44 -16.80 -13.33 -2.82
N ALA A 45 -17.78 -13.99 -3.42
CA ALA A 45 -18.32 -13.60 -4.73
C ALA A 45 -18.94 -12.19 -4.76
N ASP A 46 -19.41 -11.68 -3.62
CA ASP A 46 -20.10 -10.39 -3.48
C ASP A 46 -19.16 -9.23 -3.08
N THR A 47 -17.85 -9.42 -3.23
CA THR A 47 -16.87 -8.36 -2.96
C THR A 47 -16.84 -7.35 -4.10
N THR A 48 -16.81 -6.05 -3.77
CA THR A 48 -16.63 -4.97 -4.75
C THR A 48 -15.23 -4.92 -5.34
N HIS A 49 -14.25 -5.53 -4.67
CA HIS A 49 -12.86 -5.64 -5.10
C HIS A 49 -12.42 -7.10 -4.97
N GLY A 50 -12.21 -7.77 -6.10
CA GLY A 50 -11.93 -9.20 -6.15
C GLY A 50 -10.49 -9.54 -6.55
N ALA A 51 -10.21 -10.84 -6.70
CA ALA A 51 -8.89 -11.32 -7.07
C ALA A 51 -8.34 -10.72 -8.38
N ALA A 52 -9.20 -10.54 -9.38
CA ALA A 52 -8.80 -9.98 -10.68
C ALA A 52 -8.41 -8.49 -10.61
N ASP A 53 -9.08 -7.72 -9.76
CA ASP A 53 -8.73 -6.31 -9.55
C ASP A 53 -7.38 -6.19 -8.84
N GLU A 54 -7.18 -6.97 -7.78
CA GLU A 54 -5.92 -6.96 -7.03
C GLU A 54 -4.75 -7.48 -7.87
N ALA A 55 -4.96 -8.53 -8.68
CA ALA A 55 -3.96 -9.01 -9.63
C ALA A 55 -3.55 -7.93 -10.65
N ARG A 56 -4.53 -7.21 -11.21
CA ARG A 56 -4.28 -6.10 -12.15
C ARG A 56 -3.51 -4.95 -11.50
N LEU A 57 -3.84 -4.60 -10.26
CA LEU A 57 -3.10 -3.59 -9.50
C LEU A 57 -1.67 -4.02 -9.26
N LEU A 58 -1.44 -5.23 -8.75
CA LEU A 58 -0.10 -5.75 -8.50
C LEU A 58 0.73 -5.81 -9.79
N THR A 59 0.12 -6.25 -10.90
CA THR A 59 0.79 -6.32 -12.20
C THR A 59 1.18 -4.92 -12.70
N ALA A 60 0.31 -3.92 -12.57
CA ALA A 60 0.63 -2.55 -12.97
C ALA A 60 1.72 -1.92 -12.10
N VAL A 61 1.68 -2.15 -10.79
CA VAL A 61 2.75 -1.67 -9.88
C VAL A 61 4.08 -2.35 -10.19
N ALA A 62 4.07 -3.67 -10.44
CA ALA A 62 5.25 -4.41 -10.86
C ALA A 62 5.81 -3.87 -12.19
N ALA A 63 4.95 -3.65 -13.18
CA ALA A 63 5.33 -3.12 -14.49
C ALA A 63 5.90 -1.69 -14.41
N ALA A 64 5.44 -0.87 -13.47
CA ALA A 64 6.02 0.45 -13.23
C ALA A 64 7.45 0.39 -12.66
N GLY A 65 7.84 -0.72 -12.02
CA GLY A 65 9.19 -0.97 -11.53
C GLY A 65 9.64 -0.09 -10.35
N ARG A 66 8.78 0.84 -9.88
CA ARG A 66 9.11 1.80 -8.81
C ARG A 66 8.92 1.23 -7.41
N VAL A 67 8.06 0.22 -7.26
CA VAL A 67 7.77 -0.46 -6.00
C VAL A 67 7.86 -1.96 -6.23
N ARG A 68 8.63 -2.66 -5.39
CA ARG A 68 8.65 -4.12 -5.40
C ARG A 68 7.37 -4.64 -4.77
N VAL A 69 6.66 -5.48 -5.50
CA VAL A 69 5.45 -6.16 -5.05
C VAL A 69 5.60 -7.66 -5.28
N PRO A 70 4.88 -8.51 -4.52
CA PRO A 70 4.82 -9.94 -4.79
C PRO A 70 4.43 -10.24 -6.23
N ALA A 71 5.14 -11.18 -6.86
CA ALA A 71 4.78 -11.66 -8.18
C ALA A 71 3.44 -12.41 -8.12
N VAL A 72 2.55 -12.11 -9.06
CA VAL A 72 1.29 -12.85 -9.23
C VAL A 72 1.60 -14.19 -9.90
N ILE A 73 1.19 -15.28 -9.26
CA ILE A 73 1.34 -16.65 -9.78
C ILE A 73 0.09 -17.06 -10.55
N GLY A 74 -1.09 -16.75 -10.00
CA GLY A 74 -2.36 -17.05 -10.62
C GLY A 74 -3.50 -16.36 -9.89
N TYR A 75 -4.62 -16.15 -10.59
CA TYR A 75 -5.82 -15.57 -10.00
C TYR A 75 -7.07 -16.00 -10.78
N GLY A 76 -8.22 -15.99 -10.12
CA GLY A 76 -9.49 -16.32 -10.77
C GLY A 76 -10.52 -16.94 -9.84
N PRO A 77 -11.68 -17.36 -10.36
CA PRO A 77 -12.64 -18.17 -9.61
C PRO A 77 -12.00 -19.51 -9.20
N VAL A 78 -12.37 -20.02 -8.02
CA VAL A 78 -11.93 -21.35 -7.60
C VAL A 78 -12.98 -22.39 -8.01
N PRO A 79 -12.65 -23.38 -8.86
CA PRO A 79 -13.62 -24.35 -9.36
C PRO A 79 -14.42 -25.05 -8.25
N GLY A 80 -15.75 -25.03 -8.42
CA GLY A 80 -16.70 -25.64 -7.47
C GLY A 80 -16.92 -24.84 -6.18
N LEU A 81 -16.39 -23.63 -6.06
CA LEU A 81 -16.58 -22.77 -4.88
C LEU A 81 -17.07 -21.37 -5.30
N ALA A 82 -17.92 -20.75 -4.48
CA ALA A 82 -18.41 -19.39 -4.67
C ALA A 82 -17.40 -18.32 -4.18
N VAL A 83 -16.13 -18.49 -4.53
CA VAL A 83 -15.04 -17.57 -4.17
C VAL A 83 -14.08 -17.39 -5.35
N SER A 84 -13.40 -16.25 -5.36
CA SER A 84 -12.19 -16.06 -6.20
C SER A 84 -10.94 -16.08 -5.34
N ALA A 85 -9.80 -16.35 -5.94
CA ALA A 85 -8.51 -16.41 -5.28
C ALA A 85 -7.45 -15.65 -6.07
N LEU A 86 -6.54 -15.02 -5.34
CA LEU A 86 -5.28 -14.48 -5.83
C LEU A 86 -4.14 -15.27 -5.15
N VAL A 87 -3.22 -15.80 -5.95
CA VAL A 87 -2.01 -16.46 -5.49
C VAL A 87 -0.81 -15.61 -5.88
N THR A 88 0.01 -15.25 -4.90
CA THR A 88 1.27 -14.53 -5.12
C THR A 88 2.45 -15.28 -4.51
N ALA A 89 3.66 -14.98 -4.97
CA ALA A 89 4.87 -15.34 -4.24
C ALA A 89 4.82 -14.77 -2.81
N ASP A 90 5.40 -15.48 -1.85
CA ASP A 90 5.53 -14.96 -0.48
C ASP A 90 6.72 -14.00 -0.38
N ALA A 91 6.48 -12.78 0.13
CA ALA A 91 7.51 -11.76 0.36
C ALA A 91 8.16 -11.85 1.75
N GLY A 92 7.78 -12.84 2.56
CA GLY A 92 8.28 -13.05 3.92
C GLY A 92 7.43 -12.35 4.99
N THR A 93 7.86 -12.48 6.25
CA THR A 93 7.14 -11.96 7.43
C THR A 93 7.67 -10.65 7.96
N SER A 94 8.93 -10.32 7.66
CA SER A 94 9.61 -9.19 8.27
C SER A 94 9.03 -7.88 7.76
N THR A 95 8.41 -7.13 8.66
CA THR A 95 7.88 -5.81 8.36
C THR A 95 8.92 -4.73 8.65
N LEU A 96 8.71 -3.53 8.10
CA LEU A 96 9.49 -2.35 8.47
C LEU A 96 9.42 -2.07 9.98
N GLY A 97 8.28 -2.34 10.61
CA GLY A 97 8.10 -2.21 12.06
C GLY A 97 8.95 -3.19 12.85
N ASP A 98 9.12 -4.43 12.35
CA ASP A 98 10.00 -5.42 12.98
C ASP A 98 11.45 -4.96 12.95
N ALA A 99 11.93 -4.46 11.80
CA ALA A 99 13.29 -3.93 11.66
C ALA A 99 13.56 -2.75 12.59
N VAL A 100 12.57 -1.86 12.79
CA VAL A 100 12.70 -0.74 13.74
C VAL A 100 12.74 -1.24 15.18
N ARG A 101 11.84 -2.17 15.58
CA ARG A 101 11.82 -2.75 16.93
C ARG A 101 13.11 -3.51 17.26
N ALA A 102 13.68 -4.20 16.26
CA ALA A 102 14.93 -4.94 16.41
C ALA A 102 16.19 -4.05 16.37
N GLY A 103 16.06 -2.73 16.25
CA GLY A 103 17.20 -1.80 16.15
C GLY A 103 17.98 -1.89 14.84
N GLN A 104 17.49 -2.66 13.86
CA GLN A 104 18.12 -2.85 12.55
C GLN A 104 17.90 -1.66 11.61
N MET A 105 16.93 -0.80 11.92
CA MET A 105 16.67 0.42 11.17
C MET A 105 16.32 1.59 12.10
N PRO A 106 17.04 2.72 12.02
CA PRO A 106 16.66 3.94 12.74
C PRO A 106 15.28 4.44 12.32
N ARG A 107 14.45 4.86 13.28
CA ARG A 107 13.09 5.37 13.02
C ARG A 107 13.02 6.49 11.97
N PRO A 108 13.92 7.50 11.94
CA PRO A 108 13.89 8.52 10.89
C PRO A 108 14.12 7.95 9.48
N ALA A 109 15.01 6.96 9.35
CA ALA A 109 15.29 6.30 8.08
C ALA A 109 14.09 5.47 7.61
N ALA A 110 13.40 4.79 8.53
CA ALA A 110 12.17 4.05 8.23
C ALA A 110 11.06 4.97 7.71
N LEU A 111 10.87 6.15 8.32
CA LEU A 111 9.88 7.13 7.86
C LEU A 111 10.21 7.68 6.47
N LEU A 112 11.48 8.01 6.21
CA LEU A 112 11.91 8.45 4.87
C LEU A 112 11.66 7.34 3.83
N ARG A 113 12.00 6.09 4.15
CA ARG A 113 11.78 4.95 3.26
C ARG A 113 10.29 4.75 2.96
N LEU A 114 9.43 4.84 3.97
CA LEU A 114 7.99 4.74 3.81
C LEU A 114 7.45 5.86 2.91
N ALA A 115 7.86 7.10 3.14
CA ALA A 115 7.43 8.23 2.33
C ALA A 115 7.84 8.10 0.85
N LEU A 116 9.08 7.65 0.58
CA LEU A 116 9.54 7.37 -0.78
C LEU A 116 8.75 6.24 -1.46
N LEU A 117 8.37 5.20 -0.70
CA LEU A 117 7.52 4.12 -1.22
C LEU A 117 6.10 4.61 -1.52
N MET A 118 5.51 5.42 -0.63
CA MET A 118 4.19 6.01 -0.85
C MET A 118 4.19 6.95 -2.07
N ALA A 119 5.23 7.77 -2.21
CA ALA A 119 5.46 8.60 -3.38
C ALA A 119 5.50 7.79 -4.69
N ALA A 120 6.35 6.77 -4.72
CA ALA A 120 6.48 5.87 -5.86
C ALA A 120 5.14 5.19 -6.20
N PHE A 121 4.42 4.70 -5.19
CA PHE A 121 3.11 4.08 -5.36
C PHE A 121 2.08 5.06 -5.92
N HIS A 122 1.95 6.26 -5.35
CA HIS A 122 1.01 7.28 -5.82
C HIS A 122 1.33 7.80 -7.22
N SER A 123 2.58 7.72 -7.66
CA SER A 123 2.98 8.08 -9.02
C SER A 123 2.65 6.99 -10.07
N THR A 124 2.19 5.82 -9.64
CA THR A 124 1.84 4.72 -10.53
C THR A 124 0.44 4.94 -11.09
N LYS A 125 0.31 4.91 -12.41
CA LYS A 125 -1.00 5.02 -13.07
C LYS A 125 -1.83 3.77 -12.76
N ALA A 126 -3.02 3.96 -12.22
CA ALA A 126 -3.96 2.86 -12.01
C ALA A 126 -4.39 2.24 -13.36
N PRO A 127 -4.54 0.91 -13.45
CA PRO A 127 -5.10 0.28 -14.63
C PRO A 127 -6.52 0.77 -14.89
N ALA A 128 -6.89 0.88 -16.16
CA ALA A 128 -8.24 1.26 -16.55
C ALA A 128 -9.28 0.30 -15.96
N GLY A 129 -10.40 0.86 -15.48
CA GLY A 129 -11.51 0.09 -14.93
C GLY A 129 -11.23 -0.63 -13.61
N VAL A 130 -10.14 -0.32 -12.88
CA VAL A 130 -10.02 -0.74 -11.47
C VAL A 130 -10.69 0.34 -10.62
N PRO A 131 -11.73 0.02 -9.83
CA PRO A 131 -12.25 0.97 -8.86
C PRO A 131 -11.17 1.26 -7.81
N LEU A 132 -10.70 2.52 -7.77
CA LEU A 132 -9.83 2.98 -6.70
C LEU A 132 -10.68 3.30 -5.47
N ALA A 133 -10.18 2.93 -4.29
CA ALA A 133 -10.83 3.30 -3.04
C ALA A 133 -10.94 4.84 -2.98
N PRO A 134 -12.14 5.41 -2.75
CA PRO A 134 -12.25 6.84 -2.52
C PRO A 134 -11.46 7.21 -1.26
N GLY A 135 -10.70 8.32 -1.32
CA GLY A 135 -10.14 8.93 -0.11
C GLY A 135 -8.61 8.86 0.10
N ILE A 136 -7.81 8.30 -0.81
CA ILE A 136 -6.33 8.40 -0.68
C ILE A 136 -5.87 9.87 -0.64
N GLY A 137 -6.47 10.74 -1.45
CA GLY A 137 -6.20 12.18 -1.42
C GLY A 137 -6.57 12.87 -0.08
N GLN A 138 -7.54 12.34 0.66
CA GLN A 138 -7.89 12.83 2.00
C GLN A 138 -6.90 12.33 3.07
N GLN A 139 -6.39 11.10 2.95
CA GLN A 139 -5.42 10.53 3.88
C GLN A 139 -4.04 11.21 3.81
N VAL A 140 -3.60 11.63 2.62
CA VAL A 140 -2.36 12.44 2.46
C VAL A 140 -2.51 13.81 3.13
N SER A 141 -3.68 14.43 3.06
CA SER A 141 -3.99 15.68 3.77
C SER A 141 -3.92 15.50 5.29
N ALA A 142 -4.36 14.34 5.80
CA ALA A 142 -4.24 14.00 7.22
C ALA A 142 -2.78 13.77 7.65
N LEU A 143 -1.94 13.19 6.79
CA LEU A 143 -0.51 13.03 7.08
C LEU A 143 0.20 14.39 7.26
N ALA A 144 -0.16 15.39 6.45
CA ALA A 144 0.35 16.76 6.60
C ALA A 144 -0.13 17.46 7.90
N ALA A 145 -1.26 17.02 8.45
CA ALA A 145 -1.79 17.52 9.73
C ALA A 145 -1.11 16.88 10.95
N HIS A 146 -0.61 15.64 10.83
CA HIS A 146 -0.05 14.86 11.94
C HIS A 146 1.47 14.68 11.88
N CYS A 147 2.14 15.11 10.80
CA CYS A 147 3.59 15.03 10.65
C CYS A 147 4.27 16.32 11.16
N PRO A 148 5.26 16.24 12.07
CA PRO A 148 6.05 17.40 12.48
C PRO A 148 6.64 18.13 11.27
N ARG A 149 6.54 19.46 11.24
CA ARG A 149 6.90 20.29 10.07
C ARG A 149 8.29 20.00 9.52
N GLN A 150 9.26 19.75 10.40
CA GLN A 150 10.65 19.45 10.04
C GLN A 150 10.78 18.11 9.28
N VAL A 151 9.95 17.13 9.62
CA VAL A 151 9.87 15.84 8.93
C VAL A 151 9.11 16.01 7.62
N PHE A 152 7.98 16.72 7.63
CA PHE A 152 7.18 16.97 6.43
C PHE A 152 7.98 17.70 5.34
N VAL A 153 8.78 18.73 5.67
CA VAL A 153 9.63 19.43 4.71
C VAL A 153 10.64 18.50 4.03
N ARG A 154 11.13 17.48 4.72
CA ARG A 154 12.03 16.47 4.15
C ARG A 154 11.30 15.42 3.30
N LEU A 155 10.01 15.20 3.55
CA LEU A 155 9.17 14.26 2.82
C LEU A 155 8.44 14.89 1.63
N ALA A 156 8.23 16.22 1.64
CA ALA A 156 7.45 16.95 0.65
C ALA A 156 7.94 16.76 -0.81
N PRO A 157 9.26 16.73 -1.11
CA PRO A 157 9.74 16.49 -2.48
C PRO A 157 9.41 15.08 -2.99
N ALA A 158 9.28 14.10 -2.10
CA ALA A 158 8.83 12.76 -2.48
C ALA A 158 7.31 12.75 -2.70
N LEU A 159 6.54 13.46 -1.88
CA LEU A 159 5.09 13.48 -1.91
C LEU A 159 4.47 14.34 -3.04
N ASP A 160 5.27 14.82 -4.00
CA ASP A 160 4.91 15.77 -5.08
C ASP A 160 3.92 15.17 -6.10
N SER A 161 2.72 14.89 -5.60
CA SER A 161 1.48 14.81 -6.37
C SER A 161 0.91 16.22 -6.48
N ALA A 162 0.21 16.54 -7.57
CA ALA A 162 -0.38 17.87 -7.81
C ALA A 162 -1.25 18.40 -6.65
N GLN A 163 -1.72 17.52 -5.77
CA GLN A 163 -2.50 17.83 -4.58
C GLN A 163 -1.65 18.33 -3.39
N ALA A 164 -0.40 17.89 -3.27
CA ALA A 164 0.54 18.34 -2.24
C ALA A 164 0.99 19.80 -2.45
N ARG A 165 1.12 20.24 -3.72
CA ARG A 165 1.40 21.65 -4.07
C ARG A 165 0.35 22.61 -3.52
N LYS A 166 -0.92 22.22 -3.60
CA LYS A 166 -2.06 23.03 -3.13
C LYS A 166 -2.08 23.20 -1.60
N LEU A 167 -1.57 22.21 -0.87
CA LEU A 167 -1.43 22.25 0.59
C LEU A 167 -0.25 23.12 1.04
N CYS A 168 0.89 23.05 0.35
CA CYS A 168 2.05 23.91 0.64
C CYS A 168 1.80 25.39 0.33
N SER A 169 1.03 25.72 -0.72
CA SER A 169 0.70 27.12 -1.05
C SER A 169 -0.37 27.74 -0.14
N SER A 170 -1.17 26.93 0.56
CA SER A 170 -2.26 27.41 1.43
C SER A 170 -1.83 27.76 2.87
N ARG A 171 -0.53 27.60 3.19
CA ARG A 171 0.04 27.87 4.52
C ARG A 171 1.21 28.87 4.46
N GLU A 172 1.12 29.88 3.60
CA GLU A 172 1.86 31.11 3.86
C GLU A 172 1.28 31.76 5.13
N PRO A 173 2.08 32.06 6.16
CA PRO A 173 1.59 32.88 7.24
C PRO A 173 1.29 34.27 6.68
N LEU A 174 0.08 34.78 6.94
CA LEU A 174 -0.22 36.20 6.86
C LEU A 174 0.98 36.95 7.47
N ARG A 175 1.67 37.74 6.63
CA ARG A 175 2.70 38.67 7.10
C ARG A 175 2.11 39.42 8.28
N SER A 176 2.73 39.25 9.45
CA SER A 176 2.39 40.01 10.64
C SER A 176 2.43 41.49 10.27
N ALA A 177 1.31 42.19 10.42
CA ALA A 177 1.30 43.64 10.43
C ALA A 177 2.29 44.09 11.53
N ASP A 178 3.26 44.88 11.10
CA ASP A 178 4.29 45.47 11.94
C ASP A 178 3.65 46.39 13.00
N PRO A 179 3.81 46.16 14.31
CA PRO A 179 3.20 46.99 15.34
C PRO A 179 3.95 48.31 15.61
N ALA A 180 4.87 48.73 14.73
CA ALA A 180 5.74 49.88 14.96
C ALA A 180 5.40 51.17 14.16
N SER A 181 4.22 51.31 13.55
CA SER A 181 3.85 52.54 12.79
C SER A 181 2.78 53.43 13.43
N ALA A 182 2.33 53.16 14.66
CA ALA A 182 1.27 53.94 15.32
C ALA A 182 1.75 54.94 16.39
N ARG A 183 3.03 55.33 16.38
CA ARG A 183 3.54 56.44 17.22
C ARG A 183 4.65 57.21 16.51
N GLU A 184 4.28 58.08 15.59
CA GLU A 184 5.00 59.33 15.39
C GLU A 184 4.12 60.35 14.64
N ARG A 185 4.00 61.54 15.23
CA ARG A 185 3.55 62.83 14.68
C ARG A 185 2.05 63.15 14.78
N LEU A 186 1.77 63.92 15.84
CA LEU A 186 1.10 65.23 15.83
C LEU A 186 0.83 65.81 14.44
#